data_AF-A0A1W9T0S2-F1
#
_entry.id   AF-A0A1W9T0S2-F1
#
_cell.length_a   1.000
_cell.length_b   1.000
_cell.length_c   1.000
_cell.angle_alpha   90.00
_cell.angle_beta   90.00
_cell.angle_gamma   90.00
#
_symmetry.space_group_name_H-M   'P 1'
#
loop_
_entity.id
_entity.type
_entity.pdbx_description
1 polymer ?
#
loop_
_entity_poly.entity_id
_entity_poly.type
_entity_poly.pdbx_seq_one_letter_code
_entity_poly.pdbx_strand_id
1 'polypeptide(L)'
;MKLLAKGLILIFLLFFCFVNFPAYADDPLEDYPRPLGAHWGKRYHVETSGRSIIAIPGGYVVAGTQLGSIGPGIDTWATLVRFDLNGNVAATKTFHEETDHNQAFDIIPSYDQDSNIDGYIITGSRHHAFSENGHNWYNPWVWLMKTDTAFEKQWESTFGDPEPDYGYSAINDGSGFVVSGKYSNPNESGYLIRTDESGHSTWSIFSQTPWFLSPVVYSSVRSEDGGLILATSKGLKKLKSYTEDTPPPEPDSGERRWHE
;
A
#
# COMPACT_ATOMS: atom_id res chain seq x y z
N MET A 1 -3.69 -9.68 84.83
CA MET A 1 -4.52 -10.04 83.65
C MET A 1 -3.69 -9.74 82.41
N LYS A 2 -2.94 -10.74 81.89
CA LYS A 2 -1.93 -10.54 80.84
C LYS A 2 -2.53 -10.71 79.44
N LEU A 3 -2.11 -9.81 78.56
CA LEU A 3 -2.61 -9.53 77.22
C LEU A 3 -2.38 -10.64 76.19
N LEU A 4 -3.29 -10.65 75.21
CA LEU A 4 -3.30 -11.39 73.95
C LEU A 4 -2.11 -11.05 73.04
N ALA A 5 -1.51 -12.07 72.44
CA ALA A 5 -0.72 -11.95 71.22
C ALA A 5 -1.40 -12.79 70.12
N LYS A 6 -1.92 -12.12 69.09
CA LYS A 6 -2.28 -12.75 67.80
C LYS A 6 -1.44 -12.07 66.73
N GLY A 7 -0.72 -12.90 65.98
CA GLY A 7 0.30 -12.50 65.01
C GLY A 7 -0.22 -11.62 63.88
N LEU A 8 0.61 -10.66 63.49
CA LEU A 8 0.43 -9.79 62.34
C LEU A 8 1.12 -10.45 61.15
N ILE A 9 0.36 -10.81 60.10
CA ILE A 9 0.93 -11.22 58.80
C ILE A 9 1.24 -9.93 58.04
N LEU A 10 2.51 -9.70 57.74
CA LEU A 10 2.99 -8.56 56.95
C LEU A 10 2.92 -8.92 55.46
N ILE A 11 1.96 -8.36 54.71
CA ILE A 11 1.90 -8.47 53.25
C ILE A 11 2.74 -7.35 52.66
N PHE A 12 3.87 -7.69 52.03
CA PHE A 12 4.66 -6.76 51.21
C PHE A 12 3.93 -6.52 49.89
N LEU A 13 3.28 -5.36 49.74
CA LEU A 13 2.80 -4.88 48.45
C LEU A 13 4.00 -4.31 47.67
N LEU A 14 4.52 -5.10 46.73
CA LEU A 14 5.47 -4.64 45.71
C LEU A 14 4.73 -3.66 44.78
N PHE A 15 4.99 -2.37 44.97
CA PHE A 15 4.50 -1.32 44.08
C PHE A 15 5.36 -1.36 42.79
N PHE A 16 4.89 -2.08 41.78
CA PHE A 16 5.44 -1.93 40.44
C PHE A 16 5.06 -0.54 39.93
N CYS A 17 6.04 0.38 39.93
CA CYS A 17 5.96 1.59 39.14
C CYS A 17 5.92 1.18 37.66
N PHE A 18 4.72 1.01 37.12
CA PHE A 18 4.53 1.17 35.69
C PHE A 18 4.91 2.61 35.38
N VAL A 19 6.04 2.79 34.70
CA VAL A 19 6.27 4.00 33.91
C VAL A 19 5.19 3.94 32.83
N ASN A 20 4.07 4.61 33.08
CA ASN A 20 3.14 4.96 32.02
C ASN A 20 3.96 5.84 31.07
N PHE A 21 4.39 5.28 29.95
CA PHE A 21 4.61 6.13 28.79
C PHE A 21 3.29 6.85 28.57
N PRO A 22 3.28 8.19 28.42
CA PRO A 22 2.06 8.84 27.99
C PRO A 22 1.66 8.14 26.69
N ALA A 23 0.48 7.53 26.69
CA ALA A 23 -0.24 7.38 25.43
C ALA A 23 -0.16 8.78 24.81
N TYR A 24 0.45 8.90 23.63
CA TYR A 24 0.49 10.16 22.91
C TYR A 24 -0.92 10.71 22.97
N ALA A 25 -1.11 11.79 23.72
CA ALA A 25 -2.40 12.42 23.84
C ALA A 25 -2.87 12.66 22.41
N ASP A 26 -4.11 12.29 22.10
CA ASP A 26 -4.77 12.71 20.87
C ASP A 26 -4.51 14.21 20.73
N ASP A 27 -3.58 14.58 19.85
CA ASP A 27 -3.31 15.98 19.56
C ASP A 27 -4.67 16.51 19.06
N PRO A 28 -5.30 17.50 19.72
CA PRO A 28 -6.56 18.00 19.25
C PRO A 28 -6.27 18.72 17.93
N LEU A 29 -6.42 17.99 16.82
CA LEU A 29 -6.02 18.39 15.47
C LEU A 29 -6.97 19.44 14.88
N GLU A 30 -7.20 20.54 15.61
CA GLU A 30 -7.97 21.70 15.16
C GLU A 30 -7.18 22.59 14.18
N ASP A 31 -5.84 22.51 14.19
CA ASP A 31 -4.94 23.37 13.41
C ASP A 31 -4.36 22.71 12.14
N TYR A 32 -5.16 21.90 11.43
CA TYR A 32 -4.78 21.49 10.07
C TYR A 32 -5.06 22.63 9.08
N PRO A 33 -4.08 23.12 8.30
CA PRO A 33 -4.30 24.22 7.37
C PRO A 33 -5.43 23.89 6.40
N ARG A 34 -6.49 24.69 6.44
CA ARG A 34 -7.67 24.53 5.58
C ARG A 34 -7.49 25.41 4.34
N PRO A 35 -7.44 24.85 3.12
CA PRO A 35 -7.51 25.68 1.93
C PRO A 35 -8.83 26.45 1.90
N LEU A 36 -8.87 27.57 1.19
CA LEU A 36 -10.08 28.38 1.07
C LEU A 36 -11.26 27.53 0.56
N GLY A 37 -12.36 27.52 1.31
CA GLY A 37 -13.56 26.74 0.97
C GLY A 37 -13.59 25.32 1.56
N ALA A 38 -12.59 24.90 2.35
CA ALA A 38 -12.66 23.61 3.03
C ALA A 38 -13.67 23.63 4.19
N HIS A 39 -14.60 22.67 4.17
CA HIS A 39 -15.58 22.48 5.24
C HIS A 39 -14.94 21.82 6.48
N TRP A 40 -14.02 20.88 6.27
CA TRP A 40 -13.23 20.23 7.32
C TRP A 40 -11.83 19.88 6.80
N GLY A 41 -10.89 19.75 7.74
CA GLY A 41 -9.56 19.18 7.52
C GLY A 41 -9.28 18.26 8.70
N LYS A 42 -8.85 17.03 8.42
CA LYS A 42 -8.71 15.97 9.43
C LYS A 42 -7.38 15.28 9.22
N ARG A 43 -6.68 15.06 10.33
CA ARG A 43 -5.44 14.29 10.37
C ARG A 43 -5.70 13.08 11.28
N TYR A 44 -5.20 11.92 10.89
CA TYR A 44 -5.35 10.68 11.64
C TYR A 44 -4.21 10.54 12.66
N HIS A 45 -2.97 10.74 12.23
CA HIS A 45 -1.78 10.65 13.07
C HIS A 45 -0.70 11.62 12.58
N VAL A 46 0.17 12.09 13.48
CA VAL A 46 1.20 13.08 13.16
C VAL A 46 2.26 12.55 12.19
N GLU A 47 2.57 11.27 12.29
CA GLU A 47 3.55 10.60 11.45
C GLU A 47 2.88 9.81 10.32
N THR A 48 1.74 10.27 9.81
CA THR A 48 1.07 9.64 8.67
C THR A 48 0.94 10.55 7.48
N SER A 49 0.96 9.97 6.29
CA SER A 49 0.58 10.62 5.04
C SER A 49 -0.53 9.82 4.35
N GLY A 50 -1.56 10.51 3.87
CA GLY A 50 -2.54 9.93 2.96
C GLY A 50 -2.06 10.09 1.51
N ARG A 51 -2.18 9.04 0.70
CA ARG A 51 -1.64 9.01 -0.66
C ARG A 51 -2.68 8.72 -1.72
N SER A 52 -3.65 7.87 -1.42
CA SER A 52 -4.82 7.64 -2.26
C SER A 52 -6.09 7.56 -1.41
N ILE A 53 -7.22 7.89 -2.02
CA ILE A 53 -8.53 7.96 -1.36
C ILE A 53 -9.61 7.49 -2.31
N ILE A 54 -10.55 6.72 -1.78
CA ILE A 54 -11.78 6.32 -2.47
C ILE A 54 -13.00 6.72 -1.65
N ALA A 55 -14.08 7.07 -2.34
CA ALA A 55 -15.39 7.21 -1.73
C ALA A 55 -16.05 5.83 -1.60
N ILE A 56 -16.75 5.62 -0.49
CA ILE A 56 -17.57 4.43 -0.23
C ILE A 56 -18.95 4.88 0.27
N PRO A 57 -19.97 4.01 0.28
CA PRO A 57 -21.23 4.33 0.95
C PRO A 57 -20.99 4.75 2.41
N GLY A 58 -21.40 5.98 2.76
CA GLY A 58 -21.29 6.51 4.11
C GLY A 58 -19.92 7.09 4.51
N GLY A 59 -18.95 7.18 3.59
CA GLY A 59 -17.65 7.73 3.95
C GLY A 59 -16.55 7.60 2.90
N TYR A 60 -15.32 7.51 3.39
CA TYR A 60 -14.11 7.44 2.57
C TYR A 60 -13.13 6.41 3.14
N VAL A 61 -12.32 5.81 2.27
CA VAL A 61 -11.16 5.02 2.69
C VAL A 61 -9.91 5.65 2.10
N VAL A 62 -8.94 5.90 2.97
CA VAL A 62 -7.65 6.49 2.62
C VAL A 62 -6.58 5.43 2.81
N ALA A 63 -5.74 5.26 1.80
CA ALA A 63 -4.51 4.49 1.90
C ALA A 63 -3.31 5.44 1.98
N GLY A 64 -2.35 5.06 2.80
CA GLY A 64 -1.22 5.91 3.13
C GLY A 64 -0.09 5.16 3.81
N THR A 65 0.79 5.93 4.42
CA THR A 65 1.96 5.43 5.14
C THR A 65 2.00 6.02 6.53
N GLN A 66 2.17 5.18 7.54
CA GLN A 66 2.57 5.55 8.89
C GLN A 66 4.09 5.35 9.03
N LEU A 67 4.77 6.37 9.54
CA LEU A 67 6.16 6.27 9.95
C LEU A 67 6.23 5.72 11.37
N GLY A 68 7.33 5.06 11.67
CA GLY A 68 7.79 4.89 13.04
C GLY A 68 9.24 4.44 13.09
N SER A 69 9.67 3.99 14.25
CA SER A 69 11.07 3.74 14.55
C SER A 69 11.21 2.45 15.36
N ILE A 70 11.50 1.33 14.70
CA ILE A 70 11.97 0.10 15.33
C ILE A 70 13.49 -0.02 15.08
N GLY A 71 14.27 1.00 15.47
CA GLY A 71 15.74 0.96 15.43
C GLY A 71 16.41 2.24 14.92
N PRO A 72 17.68 2.18 14.48
CA PRO A 72 18.36 3.30 13.84
C PRO A 72 17.88 3.48 12.40
N GLY A 73 16.63 3.92 12.23
CA GLY A 73 15.98 4.08 10.93
C GLY A 73 14.58 4.68 11.04
N ILE A 74 14.04 5.16 9.91
CA ILE A 74 12.63 5.46 9.77
C ILE A 74 12.01 4.29 9.03
N ASP A 75 11.14 3.57 9.74
CA ASP A 75 10.35 2.49 9.17
C ASP A 75 9.04 3.07 8.64
N THR A 76 8.53 2.46 7.58
CA THR A 76 7.28 2.87 6.95
C THR A 76 6.36 1.66 6.87
N TRP A 77 5.10 1.85 7.25
CA TRP A 77 4.06 0.82 7.16
C TRP A 77 2.84 1.37 6.43
N ALA A 78 2.25 0.54 5.57
CA ALA A 78 0.98 0.81 4.95
C ALA A 78 -0.09 1.01 6.02
N THR A 79 -0.92 2.01 5.83
CA THR A 79 -2.00 2.35 6.75
C THR A 79 -3.27 2.64 5.97
N LEU A 80 -4.37 2.02 6.40
CA LEU A 80 -5.69 2.27 5.90
C LEU A 80 -6.51 2.97 6.97
N VAL A 81 -7.21 4.03 6.59
CA VAL A 81 -8.09 4.77 7.49
C VAL A 81 -9.44 4.94 6.82
N ARG A 82 -10.51 4.52 7.50
CA ARG A 82 -11.88 4.82 7.10
C ARG A 82 -12.33 6.09 7.81
N PHE A 83 -12.91 7.00 7.06
CA PHE A 83 -13.57 8.20 7.57
C PHE A 83 -15.06 8.14 7.29
N ASP A 84 -15.88 8.71 8.18
CA ASP A 84 -17.28 9.01 7.90
C ASP A 84 -17.41 10.28 7.00
N LEU A 85 -18.64 10.64 6.62
CA LEU A 85 -18.90 11.84 5.80
C LEU A 85 -18.52 13.17 6.48
N ASN A 86 -18.32 13.18 7.80
CA ASN A 86 -17.89 14.33 8.58
C ASN A 86 -16.35 14.35 8.79
N GLY A 87 -15.64 13.37 8.24
CA GLY A 87 -14.20 13.22 8.40
C GLY A 87 -13.77 12.66 9.76
N ASN A 88 -14.67 12.05 10.53
CA ASN A 88 -14.28 11.34 11.75
C ASN A 88 -13.75 9.94 11.41
N VAL A 89 -12.73 9.48 12.12
CA VAL A 89 -12.15 8.15 11.92
C VAL A 89 -13.14 7.09 12.39
N ALA A 90 -13.55 6.22 11.47
CA ALA A 90 -14.47 5.11 11.73
C ALA A 90 -13.74 3.77 11.92
N ALA A 91 -12.60 3.58 11.26
CA ALA A 91 -11.76 2.40 11.40
C ALA A 91 -10.34 2.70 10.94
N THR A 92 -9.36 1.94 11.42
CA THR A 92 -7.96 2.05 10.99
C THR A 92 -7.27 0.70 11.07
N LYS A 93 -6.28 0.48 10.20
CA LYS A 93 -5.34 -0.64 10.26
C LYS A 93 -3.98 -0.17 9.74
N THR A 94 -2.94 -0.44 10.52
CA THR A 94 -1.54 -0.29 10.10
C THR A 94 -0.93 -1.67 10.00
N PHE A 95 -0.22 -1.97 8.92
CA PHE A 95 0.37 -3.30 8.66
C PHE A 95 1.84 -3.33 9.12
N HIS A 96 2.03 -3.25 10.45
CA HIS A 96 3.34 -3.14 11.11
C HIS A 96 3.85 -4.45 11.72
N GLU A 97 3.03 -5.50 11.68
CA GLU A 97 3.36 -6.87 12.07
C GLU A 97 4.34 -7.56 11.10
N GLU A 98 4.57 -6.96 9.93
CA GLU A 98 5.50 -7.45 8.93
C GLU A 98 6.94 -7.08 9.28
N THR A 99 7.90 -7.97 8.99
CA THR A 99 9.33 -7.72 9.22
C THR A 99 9.92 -6.65 8.31
N ASP A 100 9.24 -6.35 7.20
CA ASP A 100 9.74 -5.48 6.14
C ASP A 100 8.89 -4.21 6.00
N HIS A 101 9.54 -3.13 5.58
CA HIS A 101 8.89 -1.85 5.33
C HIS A 101 7.88 -2.02 4.19
N ASN A 102 6.71 -1.44 4.34
CA ASN A 102 5.68 -1.46 3.31
C ASN A 102 4.98 -0.10 3.22
N GLN A 103 4.57 0.27 2.02
CA GLN A 103 3.95 1.56 1.76
C GLN A 103 2.77 1.36 0.82
N ALA A 104 1.63 1.95 1.15
CA ALA A 104 0.48 2.00 0.25
C ALA A 104 0.51 3.29 -0.57
N PHE A 105 0.48 3.14 -1.90
CA PHE A 105 0.48 4.26 -2.84
C PHE A 105 -0.87 4.45 -3.51
N ASP A 106 -1.62 3.38 -3.75
CA ASP A 106 -2.97 3.46 -4.30
C ASP A 106 -3.92 2.48 -3.62
N ILE A 107 -5.22 2.80 -3.69
CA ILE A 107 -6.31 1.94 -3.22
C ILE A 107 -7.48 2.01 -4.17
N ILE A 108 -8.06 0.85 -4.48
CA ILE A 108 -9.32 0.72 -5.21
C ILE A 108 -10.29 -0.20 -4.46
N PRO A 109 -11.61 -0.01 -4.59
CA PRO A 109 -12.57 -0.97 -4.07
C PRO A 109 -12.49 -2.29 -4.84
N SER A 110 -12.63 -3.39 -4.11
CA SER A 110 -13.00 -4.69 -4.66
C SER A 110 -14.50 -4.88 -4.49
N TYR A 111 -15.12 -5.63 -5.40
CA TYR A 111 -16.56 -5.86 -5.39
C TYR A 111 -16.89 -7.35 -5.41
N ASP A 112 -17.97 -7.73 -4.73
CA ASP A 112 -18.60 -9.02 -4.91
C ASP A 112 -19.43 -9.09 -6.20
N GLN A 113 -19.99 -10.27 -6.47
CA GLN A 113 -20.87 -10.55 -7.61
C GLN A 113 -22.13 -9.65 -7.69
N ASP A 114 -22.54 -9.07 -6.57
CA ASP A 114 -23.71 -8.20 -6.44
C ASP A 114 -23.32 -6.71 -6.47
N SER A 115 -22.07 -6.41 -6.84
CA SER A 115 -21.51 -5.05 -6.90
C SER A 115 -21.46 -4.33 -5.55
N ASN A 116 -21.46 -5.07 -4.43
CA ASN A 116 -21.16 -4.49 -3.12
C ASN A 116 -19.65 -4.52 -2.89
N ILE A 117 -19.13 -3.52 -2.18
CA ILE A 117 -17.72 -3.51 -1.79
C ILE A 117 -17.47 -4.68 -0.84
N ASP A 118 -16.67 -5.66 -1.25
CA ASP A 118 -16.28 -6.82 -0.44
C ASP A 118 -14.91 -6.60 0.25
N GLY A 119 -14.18 -5.58 -0.18
CA GLY A 119 -12.85 -5.33 0.29
C GLY A 119 -12.15 -4.22 -0.48
N TYR A 120 -10.83 -4.18 -0.33
CA TYR A 120 -9.99 -3.17 -0.96
C TYR A 120 -8.75 -3.81 -1.55
N ILE A 121 -8.32 -3.29 -2.69
CA ILE A 121 -7.04 -3.63 -3.31
C ILE A 121 -6.09 -2.47 -3.10
N ILE A 122 -4.92 -2.78 -2.58
CA ILE A 122 -3.88 -1.82 -2.25
C ILE A 122 -2.67 -2.16 -3.11
N THR A 123 -2.08 -1.16 -3.75
CA THR A 123 -0.75 -1.31 -4.35
C THR A 123 0.24 -0.30 -3.78
N GLY A 124 1.52 -0.61 -3.92
CA GLY A 124 2.59 0.20 -3.41
C GLY A 124 3.91 -0.53 -3.51
N SER A 125 4.66 -0.49 -2.42
CA SER A 125 5.91 -1.24 -2.33
C SER A 125 6.04 -1.95 -1.00
N ARG A 126 6.76 -3.07 -1.04
CA ARG A 126 7.15 -3.85 0.14
C ARG A 126 8.62 -4.20 -0.01
N HIS A 127 9.41 -3.90 1.02
CA HIS A 127 10.82 -4.27 1.04
C HIS A 127 10.95 -5.79 1.07
N HIS A 128 11.89 -6.29 0.28
CA HIS A 128 12.25 -7.69 0.26
C HIS A 128 13.73 -7.83 0.60
N ALA A 129 14.03 -8.71 1.55
CA ALA A 129 15.39 -9.05 1.90
C ALA A 129 16.01 -9.93 0.82
N PHE A 130 17.19 -9.56 0.32
CA PHE A 130 17.99 -10.44 -0.53
C PHE A 130 19.47 -10.34 -0.19
N SER A 131 20.22 -11.39 -0.53
CA SER A 131 21.65 -11.49 -0.28
C SER A 131 22.40 -11.70 -1.58
N GLU A 132 23.36 -10.84 -1.87
CA GLU A 132 24.23 -10.95 -3.04
C GLU A 132 25.67 -10.60 -2.67
N ASN A 133 26.63 -11.40 -3.13
CA ASN A 133 28.06 -11.18 -2.88
C ASN A 133 28.43 -11.00 -1.38
N GLY A 134 27.68 -11.63 -0.48
CA GLY A 134 27.88 -11.54 0.97
C GLY A 134 27.30 -10.27 1.63
N HIS A 135 26.57 -9.45 0.88
CA HIS A 135 25.85 -8.27 1.40
C HIS A 135 24.35 -8.54 1.43
N ASN A 136 23.70 -8.10 2.52
CA ASN A 136 22.24 -8.14 2.66
C ASN A 136 21.67 -6.77 2.29
N TRP A 137 20.65 -6.77 1.45
CA TRP A 137 19.95 -5.59 0.96
C TRP A 137 18.46 -5.73 1.22
N TYR A 138 17.79 -4.59 1.26
CA TYR A 138 16.33 -4.50 1.40
C TYR A 138 15.83 -3.56 0.32
N ASN A 139 15.40 -4.12 -0.79
CA ASN A 139 14.90 -3.34 -1.91
C ASN A 139 13.38 -3.46 -2.00
N PRO A 140 12.68 -2.35 -2.30
CA PRO A 140 11.24 -2.40 -2.49
C PRO A 140 10.92 -3.20 -3.75
N TRP A 141 9.97 -4.12 -3.62
CA TRP A 141 9.27 -4.76 -4.72
C TRP A 141 7.89 -4.13 -4.86
N VAL A 142 7.29 -4.24 -6.05
CA VAL A 142 5.88 -3.92 -6.24
C VAL A 142 5.07 -4.80 -5.31
N TRP A 143 4.14 -4.20 -4.58
CA TRP A 143 3.24 -4.92 -3.69
C TRP A 143 1.79 -4.76 -4.15
N LEU A 144 1.02 -5.84 -4.05
CA LEU A 144 -0.42 -5.87 -4.25
C LEU A 144 -1.04 -6.66 -3.11
N MET A 145 -2.06 -6.11 -2.47
CA MET A 145 -2.75 -6.76 -1.34
C MET A 145 -4.25 -6.59 -1.49
N LYS A 146 -5.00 -7.64 -1.13
CA LYS A 146 -6.43 -7.54 -0.87
C LYS A 146 -6.71 -7.60 0.63
N THR A 147 -7.57 -6.71 1.10
CA THR A 147 -8.20 -6.79 2.42
C THR A 147 -9.70 -7.01 2.28
N ASP A 148 -10.35 -7.44 3.35
CA ASP A 148 -11.80 -7.33 3.48
C ASP A 148 -12.23 -5.90 3.87
N THR A 149 -13.53 -5.72 4.11
CA THR A 149 -14.09 -4.45 4.58
C THR A 149 -13.79 -4.12 6.05
N ALA A 150 -13.14 -5.00 6.80
CA ALA A 150 -12.60 -4.72 8.14
C ALA A 150 -11.10 -4.37 8.11
N PHE A 151 -10.50 -4.30 6.92
CA PHE A 151 -9.05 -4.14 6.69
C PHE A 151 -8.21 -5.35 7.12
N GLU A 152 -8.81 -6.52 7.25
CA GLU A 152 -8.05 -7.76 7.47
C GLU A 152 -7.54 -8.31 6.14
N LYS A 153 -6.23 -8.61 6.11
CA LYS A 153 -5.52 -9.09 4.92
C LYS A 153 -6.08 -10.45 4.50
N GLN A 154 -6.52 -10.56 3.25
CA GLN A 154 -7.01 -11.80 2.63
C GLN A 154 -5.89 -12.49 1.87
N TRP A 155 -5.16 -11.73 1.05
CA TRP A 155 -3.99 -12.19 0.33
C TRP A 155 -3.07 -11.02 0.01
N GLU A 156 -1.82 -11.33 -0.31
CA GLU A 156 -0.87 -10.38 -0.88
C GLU A 156 0.06 -11.05 -1.88
N SER A 157 0.67 -10.24 -2.73
CA SER A 157 1.66 -10.65 -3.72
C SER A 157 2.71 -9.56 -3.87
N THR A 158 3.94 -9.98 -4.12
CA THR A 158 5.06 -9.08 -4.40
C THR A 158 5.68 -9.42 -5.75
N PHE A 159 6.02 -8.40 -6.52
CA PHE A 159 6.61 -8.54 -7.84
C PHE A 159 7.84 -7.64 -7.93
N GLY A 160 8.99 -8.24 -8.16
CA GLY A 160 10.20 -7.47 -8.34
C GLY A 160 11.41 -8.35 -8.56
N ASP A 161 12.51 -7.68 -8.83
CA ASP A 161 13.84 -8.26 -9.01
C ASP A 161 14.80 -7.67 -7.95
N PRO A 162 16.11 -7.98 -7.96
CA PRO A 162 17.03 -7.40 -7.00
C PRO A 162 17.07 -5.86 -7.00
N GLU A 163 16.54 -5.16 -8.01
CA GLU A 163 16.47 -3.70 -8.06
C GLU A 163 15.13 -3.13 -7.53
N PRO A 164 15.09 -1.87 -7.06
CA PRO A 164 13.89 -1.25 -6.49
C PRO A 164 12.71 -1.08 -7.49
N ASP A 165 11.61 -1.78 -7.26
CA ASP A 165 10.38 -1.68 -8.06
C ASP A 165 9.20 -1.13 -7.22
N TYR A 166 8.31 -0.36 -7.86
CA TYR A 166 7.23 0.34 -7.17
C TYR A 166 5.92 0.28 -7.95
N GLY A 167 4.83 -0.14 -7.32
CA GLY A 167 3.46 -0.04 -7.86
C GLY A 167 2.83 1.28 -7.45
N TYR A 168 2.57 2.17 -8.40
CA TYR A 168 2.03 3.50 -8.12
C TYR A 168 0.52 3.60 -8.23
N SER A 169 -0.10 2.80 -9.07
CA SER A 169 -1.56 2.82 -9.26
C SER A 169 -2.07 1.45 -9.67
N ALA A 170 -3.30 1.12 -9.28
CA ALA A 170 -3.95 -0.12 -9.67
C ALA A 170 -5.34 0.17 -10.26
N ILE A 171 -5.76 -0.64 -11.23
CA ILE A 171 -7.14 -0.68 -11.70
C ILE A 171 -7.67 -2.10 -11.73
N ASN A 172 -8.99 -2.25 -11.66
CA ASN A 172 -9.66 -3.50 -11.99
C ASN A 172 -9.92 -3.54 -13.51
N ASP A 173 -9.54 -4.63 -14.17
CA ASP A 173 -9.72 -4.80 -15.62
C ASP A 173 -10.95 -5.65 -16.00
N GLY A 174 -11.69 -6.12 -15.00
CA GLY A 174 -12.88 -6.95 -15.10
C GLY A 174 -12.66 -8.43 -14.73
N SER A 175 -11.42 -8.93 -14.75
CA SER A 175 -11.08 -10.31 -14.35
C SER A 175 -9.84 -10.41 -13.48
N GLY A 176 -9.33 -9.27 -13.01
CA GLY A 176 -8.18 -9.16 -12.16
C GLY A 176 -7.76 -7.70 -12.01
N PHE A 177 -6.46 -7.48 -11.87
CA PHE A 177 -5.91 -6.16 -11.59
C PHE A 177 -4.76 -5.84 -12.52
N VAL A 178 -4.62 -4.56 -12.89
CA VAL A 178 -3.43 -4.04 -13.56
C VAL A 178 -2.76 -3.02 -12.67
N VAL A 179 -1.53 -3.31 -12.27
CA VAL A 179 -0.66 -2.41 -11.51
C VAL A 179 0.23 -1.65 -12.47
N SER A 180 0.29 -0.33 -12.32
CA SER A 180 1.17 0.58 -13.04
C SER A 180 2.26 1.10 -12.13
N GLY A 181 3.50 1.17 -12.62
CA GLY A 181 4.63 1.45 -11.77
C GLY A 181 5.95 1.76 -12.45
N LYS A 182 7.01 1.57 -11.67
CA LYS A 182 8.41 1.62 -12.08
C LYS A 182 9.06 0.24 -11.90
N TYR A 183 9.83 -0.15 -12.91
CA TYR A 183 10.76 -1.27 -12.89
C TYR A 183 12.18 -0.72 -13.05
N SER A 184 13.11 -1.07 -12.17
CA SER A 184 14.44 -0.42 -12.15
C SER A 184 15.56 -1.21 -12.81
N ASN A 185 15.35 -2.49 -13.15
CA ASN A 185 16.36 -3.34 -13.79
C ASN A 185 16.20 -3.37 -15.33
N PRO A 186 17.25 -3.27 -16.17
CA PRO A 186 18.56 -2.68 -15.89
C PRO A 186 18.54 -1.15 -15.91
N ASN A 187 17.39 -0.53 -16.22
CA ASN A 187 17.20 0.91 -16.35
C ASN A 187 15.80 1.28 -15.88
N GLU A 188 15.67 2.40 -15.16
CA GLU A 188 14.36 2.91 -14.69
C GLU A 188 13.37 3.00 -15.85
N SER A 189 12.30 2.22 -15.76
CA SER A 189 11.33 2.05 -16.82
C SER A 189 9.91 1.93 -16.31
N GLY A 190 8.95 2.31 -17.15
CA GLY A 190 7.54 2.08 -16.88
C GLY A 190 7.26 0.59 -16.78
N TYR A 191 6.49 0.19 -15.77
CA TYR A 191 6.12 -1.19 -15.49
C TYR A 191 4.61 -1.35 -15.47
N LEU A 192 4.12 -2.41 -16.09
CA LEU A 192 2.76 -2.89 -15.93
C LEU A 192 2.79 -4.35 -15.52
N ILE A 193 2.02 -4.70 -14.50
CA ILE A 193 1.79 -6.08 -14.07
C ILE A 193 0.29 -6.32 -14.11
N ARG A 194 -0.16 -7.38 -14.79
CA ARG A 194 -1.52 -7.86 -14.67
C ARG A 194 -1.56 -9.09 -13.79
N THR A 195 -2.56 -9.17 -12.93
CA THR A 195 -2.85 -10.33 -12.11
C THR A 195 -4.25 -10.88 -12.39
N ASP A 196 -4.49 -12.11 -11.95
CA ASP A 196 -5.85 -12.62 -11.73
C ASP A 196 -6.48 -11.98 -10.48
N GLU A 197 -7.73 -12.35 -10.16
CA GLU A 197 -8.45 -11.87 -8.96
C GLU A 197 -7.83 -12.32 -7.62
N SER A 198 -6.98 -13.36 -7.65
CA SER A 198 -6.26 -13.87 -6.49
C SER A 198 -4.87 -13.25 -6.33
N GLY A 199 -4.50 -12.29 -7.19
CA GLY A 199 -3.22 -11.59 -7.14
C GLY A 199 -2.07 -12.31 -7.86
N HIS A 200 -2.29 -13.45 -8.52
CA HIS A 200 -1.23 -14.12 -9.27
C HIS A 200 -0.95 -13.40 -10.58
N SER A 201 0.32 -13.08 -10.84
CA SER A 201 0.73 -12.43 -12.09
C SER A 201 0.39 -13.29 -13.31
N THR A 202 -0.40 -12.74 -14.24
CA THR A 202 -0.68 -13.34 -15.55
C THR A 202 0.32 -12.87 -16.60
N TRP A 203 0.73 -11.60 -16.54
CA TRP A 203 1.79 -11.06 -17.39
C TRP A 203 2.40 -9.81 -16.75
N SER A 204 3.61 -9.46 -17.19
CA SER A 204 4.19 -8.16 -16.88
C SER A 204 4.99 -7.62 -18.07
N ILE A 205 4.91 -6.32 -18.29
CA ILE A 205 5.62 -5.63 -19.39
C ILE A 205 6.34 -4.41 -18.86
N PHE A 206 7.59 -4.22 -19.27
CA PHE A 206 8.39 -3.05 -18.96
C PHE A 206 9.09 -2.51 -20.21
N SER A 207 9.53 -1.25 -20.16
CA SER A 207 10.30 -0.66 -21.27
C SER A 207 11.75 -1.11 -21.23
N GLN A 208 12.28 -1.61 -22.35
CA GLN A 208 13.72 -1.84 -22.54
C GLN A 208 14.39 -0.69 -23.32
N THR A 209 13.72 0.45 -23.42
CA THR A 209 14.35 1.65 -24.00
C THR A 209 15.46 2.17 -23.08
N PRO A 210 16.43 2.94 -23.59
CA PRO A 210 17.36 3.66 -22.74
C PRO A 210 16.63 4.44 -21.64
N TRP A 211 17.21 4.52 -20.43
CA TRP A 211 16.59 5.14 -19.25
C TRP A 211 16.03 6.56 -19.49
N PHE A 212 16.62 7.34 -20.41
CA PHE A 212 16.14 8.68 -20.74
C PHE A 212 14.85 8.70 -21.59
N LEU A 213 14.54 7.59 -22.26
CA LEU A 213 13.32 7.38 -23.07
C LEU A 213 12.26 6.55 -22.34
N SER A 214 12.65 5.73 -21.37
CA SER A 214 11.73 4.87 -20.63
C SER A 214 10.86 5.67 -19.67
N PRO A 215 9.55 5.81 -19.93
CA PRO A 215 8.73 6.66 -19.07
C PRO A 215 8.14 5.82 -17.94
N VAL A 216 8.42 6.21 -16.69
CA VAL A 216 7.69 5.70 -15.51
C VAL A 216 6.18 5.88 -15.71
N VAL A 217 5.36 4.88 -15.36
CA VAL A 217 3.90 4.96 -15.42
C VAL A 217 3.37 5.27 -14.03
N TYR A 218 2.76 6.44 -13.85
CA TYR A 218 2.27 6.89 -12.54
C TYR A 218 0.81 6.51 -12.28
N SER A 219 -0.01 6.47 -13.33
CA SER A 219 -1.42 6.14 -13.22
C SER A 219 -1.94 5.54 -14.53
N SER A 220 -2.95 4.70 -14.43
CA SER A 220 -3.65 4.14 -15.58
C SER A 220 -5.16 4.20 -15.39
N VAL A 221 -5.89 4.22 -16.50
CA VAL A 221 -7.34 4.02 -16.52
C VAL A 221 -7.70 3.11 -17.68
N ARG A 222 -8.79 2.36 -17.54
CA ARG A 222 -9.35 1.57 -18.65
C ARG A 222 -9.93 2.51 -19.71
N SER A 223 -9.65 2.24 -20.97
CA SER A 223 -10.32 2.92 -22.08
C SER A 223 -11.60 2.18 -22.49
N GLU A 224 -12.53 2.89 -23.14
CA GLU A 224 -13.83 2.34 -23.57
C GLU A 224 -13.70 1.15 -24.53
N ASP A 225 -12.63 1.12 -25.32
CA ASP A 225 -12.29 0.00 -26.21
C ASP A 225 -11.56 -1.16 -25.52
N GLY A 226 -11.55 -1.18 -24.18
CA GLY A 226 -10.97 -2.26 -23.37
C GLY A 226 -9.46 -2.20 -23.20
N GLY A 227 -8.80 -1.16 -23.72
CA GLY A 227 -7.37 -0.90 -23.53
C GLY A 227 -7.05 -0.11 -22.25
N LEU A 228 -5.85 0.46 -22.20
CA LEU A 228 -5.37 1.30 -21.09
C LEU A 228 -4.92 2.67 -21.59
N ILE A 229 -5.27 3.73 -20.85
CA ILE A 229 -4.64 5.04 -20.99
C ILE A 229 -3.68 5.23 -19.81
N LEU A 230 -2.44 5.59 -20.12
CA LEU A 230 -1.36 5.72 -19.14
C LEU A 230 -0.91 7.16 -19.03
N ALA A 231 -0.86 7.66 -17.80
CA ALA A 231 -0.14 8.87 -17.44
C ALA A 231 1.30 8.49 -17.08
N THR A 232 2.25 9.01 -17.85
CA THR A 232 3.66 8.67 -17.72
C THR A 232 4.51 9.91 -17.46
N SER A 233 5.73 9.71 -16.95
CA SER A 233 6.72 10.79 -16.77
C SER A 233 7.12 11.53 -18.06
N LYS A 234 6.71 11.04 -19.24
CA LYS A 234 7.00 11.65 -20.55
C LYS A 234 5.74 11.94 -21.38
N GLY A 235 4.56 11.94 -20.77
CA GLY A 235 3.28 12.23 -21.44
C GLY A 235 2.27 11.09 -21.33
N LEU A 236 1.34 11.01 -22.30
CA LEU A 236 0.27 10.02 -22.33
C LEU A 236 0.60 8.88 -23.31
N LYS A 237 0.26 7.64 -22.93
CA LYS A 237 0.29 6.48 -23.84
C LYS A 237 -1.06 5.77 -23.83
N LYS A 238 -1.50 5.27 -24.99
CA LYS A 238 -2.67 4.37 -25.09
C LYS A 238 -2.19 2.98 -25.48
N LEU A 239 -2.62 1.98 -24.74
CA LEU A 239 -2.40 0.57 -25.03
C LEU A 239 -3.70 -0.04 -25.50
N LYS A 240 -3.60 -0.95 -26.45
CA LYS A 240 -4.74 -1.78 -26.86
C LYS A 240 -5.08 -2.78 -25.75
N SER A 241 -6.30 -3.31 -25.78
CA SER A 241 -6.70 -4.42 -24.92
C SER A 241 -5.79 -5.62 -25.17
N TYR A 242 -5.18 -6.16 -24.12
CA TYR A 242 -4.58 -7.50 -24.15
C TYR A 242 -5.62 -8.45 -23.60
N THR A 243 -6.33 -9.16 -24.47
CA THR A 243 -7.18 -10.27 -24.03
C THR A 243 -6.31 -11.50 -23.76
N GLU A 244 -6.79 -12.44 -22.95
CA GLU A 244 -6.11 -13.75 -22.77
C GLU A 244 -5.85 -14.48 -24.09
N ASP A 245 -6.61 -14.15 -25.16
CA ASP A 245 -6.44 -14.68 -26.52
C ASP A 245 -5.36 -13.96 -27.35
N THR A 246 -4.88 -12.81 -26.88
CA THR A 246 -3.75 -12.07 -27.48
C THR A 246 -2.78 -11.66 -26.38
N PRO A 247 -2.18 -12.65 -25.66
CA PRO A 247 -1.12 -12.32 -24.73
C PRO A 247 -0.01 -11.59 -25.52
N PRO A 248 0.72 -10.65 -24.89
CA PRO A 248 1.97 -10.21 -25.48
C PRO A 248 2.80 -11.45 -25.85
N PRO A 249 3.58 -11.42 -26.95
CA PRO A 249 4.28 -12.60 -27.46
C PRO A 249 4.97 -13.35 -26.32
N GLU A 250 4.80 -14.68 -26.33
CA GLU A 250 5.24 -15.56 -25.23
C GLU A 250 6.72 -15.33 -24.83
N PRO A 251 7.05 -15.60 -23.55
CA PRO A 251 8.31 -15.23 -22.92
C PRO A 251 9.47 -16.16 -23.34
N ASP A 252 9.74 -16.28 -24.63
CA ASP A 252 10.96 -16.91 -25.11
C ASP A 252 11.94 -15.84 -25.58
N SER A 253 13.12 -15.81 -24.93
CA SER A 253 14.34 -15.04 -25.25
C SER A 253 14.62 -13.67 -24.58
N GLY A 254 13.93 -13.30 -23.50
CA GLY A 254 14.38 -12.16 -22.66
C GLY A 254 14.00 -10.76 -23.18
N GLU A 255 13.07 -10.67 -24.12
CA GLU A 255 12.59 -9.39 -24.65
C GLU A 255 11.15 -9.10 -24.23
N ARG A 256 10.95 -8.55 -23.03
CA ARG A 256 9.68 -7.91 -22.63
C ARG A 256 9.66 -6.51 -23.24
N ARG A 257 8.87 -6.27 -24.30
CA ARG A 257 8.90 -5.00 -25.06
C ARG A 257 7.53 -4.36 -25.22
N TRP A 258 7.55 -3.03 -25.21
CA TRP A 258 6.52 -2.20 -25.80
C TRP A 258 6.69 -2.24 -27.33
N HIS A 259 5.63 -2.54 -28.07
CA HIS A 259 5.63 -2.24 -29.50
C HIS A 259 5.24 -0.78 -29.69
N GLU A 260 6.10 -0.02 -30.38
CA GLU A 260 5.88 1.36 -30.81
C GLU A 260 4.66 1.51 -31.72
#